data_AF-A0A929CI82-F1
#
_entry.id   AF-A0A929CI82-F1
#
_cell.length_a   1.000
_cell.length_b   1.000
_cell.length_c   1.000
_cell.angle_alpha   90.00
_cell.angle_beta   90.00
_cell.angle_gamma   90.00
#
_symmetry.space_group_name_H-M   'P 1'
#
loop_
_entity.id
_entity.type
_entity.pdbx_description
1 polymer ?
#
loop_
_entity_poly.entity_id
_entity_poly.type
_entity_poly.pdbx_seq_one_letter_code
_entity_poly.pdbx_strand_id
1 'polypeptide(L)'
;VFTEHGTMMLANVLNSDRAIAVSIQIVEAFIKMREILTDNLNIKLEIEDIKKKLSNHSKNIELVFNYLDELIEKKEKPKPRAKIGYKKDRK
;
A
#
# COMPACT_ATOMS: atom_id res chain seq x y z
N VAL A 1 -3.99 -11.53 -29.38
CA VAL A 1 -4.29 -12.46 -28.26
C VAL A 1 -5.68 -13.01 -28.49
N PHE A 2 -5.87 -14.32 -28.47
CA PHE A 2 -7.19 -14.95 -28.66
C PHE A 2 -8.06 -14.66 -27.42
N THR A 3 -9.13 -13.91 -27.61
CA THR A 3 -10.12 -13.58 -26.56
C THR A 3 -11.48 -14.16 -26.94
N GLU A 4 -12.50 -13.95 -26.11
CA GLU A 4 -13.88 -14.46 -26.29
C GLU A 4 -14.40 -14.36 -27.72
N HIS A 5 -14.13 -13.25 -28.41
CA HIS A 5 -14.57 -13.03 -29.80
C HIS A 5 -13.90 -14.00 -30.79
N GLY A 6 -12.65 -14.39 -30.57
CA GLY A 6 -11.96 -15.39 -31.40
C GLY A 6 -12.53 -16.81 -31.25
N THR A 7 -13.03 -17.14 -30.06
CA THR A 7 -13.68 -18.44 -29.79
C THR A 7 -15.09 -18.51 -30.40
N MET A 8 -15.81 -17.39 -30.37
CA MET A 8 -17.09 -17.22 -31.06
C MET A 8 -16.93 -17.28 -32.59
N MET A 9 -15.86 -16.69 -33.14
CA MET A 9 -15.55 -16.79 -34.56
C MET A 9 -15.27 -18.23 -35.02
N LEU A 10 -14.57 -19.04 -34.20
CA LEU A 10 -14.34 -20.45 -34.51
C LEU A 10 -15.64 -21.29 -34.47
N ALA A 11 -16.53 -21.04 -33.51
CA ALA A 11 -17.83 -21.70 -33.45
C ALA A 11 -18.75 -21.31 -34.61
N ASN A 12 -18.68 -20.06 -35.10
CA ASN A 12 -19.46 -19.65 -36.27
C ASN A 12 -18.93 -20.24 -37.58
N VAL A 13 -17.61 -20.48 -37.68
CA VAL A 13 -17.01 -21.16 -38.85
C VAL A 13 -17.40 -22.63 -38.91
N LEU A 14 -17.54 -23.28 -37.75
CA LEU A 14 -18.00 -24.66 -37.62
C LEU A 14 -19.45 -24.64 -37.11
N ASN A 15 -20.43 -24.42 -37.99
CA ASN A 15 -21.89 -24.36 -37.69
C ASN A 15 -22.48 -25.71 -37.19
N SER A 16 -21.88 -26.31 -36.16
CA SER A 16 -22.25 -27.57 -35.54
C SER A 16 -22.53 -27.32 -34.07
N ASP A 17 -23.60 -27.95 -33.54
CA ASP A 17 -23.98 -27.87 -32.13
C ASP A 17 -22.82 -28.17 -31.17
N ARG A 18 -21.90 -29.05 -31.59
CA ARG A 18 -20.68 -29.37 -30.82
C ARG A 18 -19.71 -28.19 -30.73
N ALA A 19 -19.54 -27.44 -31.80
CA ALA A 19 -18.61 -26.31 -31.82
C ALA A 19 -19.15 -25.13 -30.98
N ILE A 20 -20.47 -24.94 -30.98
CA ILE A 20 -21.15 -23.96 -30.12
C ILE A 20 -20.96 -24.32 -28.64
N ALA A 21 -21.16 -25.60 -28.27
CA ALA A 21 -20.96 -26.05 -26.90
C ALA A 21 -19.50 -25.90 -26.42
N VAL A 22 -18.53 -26.08 -27.32
CA VAL A 22 -17.10 -25.90 -27.01
C VAL A 22 -16.74 -24.42 -26.86
N SER A 23 -17.27 -23.52 -27.69
CA SER A 23 -16.95 -22.09 -27.54
C SER A 23 -17.49 -21.52 -26.23
N ILE A 24 -18.69 -21.90 -25.80
CA ILE A 24 -19.25 -21.50 -24.50
C ILE A 24 -18.31 -21.94 -23.37
N GLN A 25 -17.84 -23.19 -23.38
CA GLN A 25 -16.92 -23.69 -22.36
C GLN A 25 -15.58 -22.95 -22.35
N ILE A 26 -15.05 -22.59 -23.52
CA ILE A 26 -13.82 -21.81 -23.61
C ILE A 26 -14.05 -20.41 -23.02
N VAL A 27 -15.15 -19.74 -23.38
CA VAL A 27 -15.52 -18.43 -22.83
C VAL A 27 -15.61 -18.48 -21.30
N GLU A 28 -16.31 -19.47 -20.74
CA GLU A 28 -16.43 -19.65 -19.29
C GLU A 28 -15.07 -19.85 -18.60
N ALA A 29 -14.18 -20.62 -19.22
CA ALA A 29 -12.83 -20.82 -18.69
C ALA A 29 -12.02 -19.50 -18.69
N PHE A 30 -12.14 -18.70 -19.74
CA PHE A 30 -11.49 -17.39 -19.83
C PHE A 30 -12.04 -16.39 -18.82
N ILE A 31 -13.35 -16.37 -18.59
CA ILE A 31 -13.99 -15.51 -17.58
C ILE A 31 -13.44 -15.86 -16.20
N LYS A 32 -13.46 -17.14 -15.81
CA LYS A 32 -12.93 -17.61 -14.51
C LYS A 32 -11.45 -17.29 -14.33
N MET A 33 -10.65 -17.48 -15.38
CA MET A 33 -9.22 -17.16 -15.35
C MET A 33 -8.99 -15.67 -15.09
N ARG A 34 -9.77 -14.80 -15.76
CA ARG A 34 -9.67 -13.35 -15.61
C ARG A 34 -10.14 -12.89 -14.22
N GLU A 35 -11.18 -13.50 -13.68
CA GLU A 35 -11.67 -13.22 -12.32
C GLU A 35 -10.58 -13.48 -11.28
N ILE A 36 -9.96 -14.66 -11.31
CA ILE A 36 -8.83 -15.02 -10.43
C ILE A 36 -7.66 -14.04 -10.56
N LEU A 37 -7.29 -13.65 -11.79
CA LEU A 37 -6.22 -12.68 -12.01
C LEU A 37 -6.58 -11.28 -11.48
N THR A 38 -7.83 -10.86 -11.63
CA THR A 38 -8.30 -9.54 -11.18
C THR A 38 -8.37 -9.47 -9.66
N ASP A 39 -8.86 -10.52 -9.01
CA ASP A 39 -8.95 -10.61 -7.55
C ASP A 39 -7.57 -10.52 -6.89
N ASN A 40 -6.57 -11.20 -7.47
CA ASN A 40 -5.19 -11.14 -6.98
C ASN A 40 -4.58 -9.73 -7.10
N LEU A 41 -4.93 -8.98 -8.14
CA LEU A 41 -4.43 -7.61 -8.32
C LEU A 41 -5.03 -6.65 -7.29
N ASN A 42 -6.35 -6.76 -7.04
CA ASN A 42 -7.01 -5.93 -6.03
C ASN A 42 -6.45 -6.20 -4.64
N ILE A 43 -6.30 -7.48 -4.26
CA ILE A 43 -5.70 -7.87 -2.98
C ILE A 43 -4.28 -7.34 -2.85
N LYS A 44 -3.47 -7.43 -3.91
CA LYS A 44 -2.10 -6.91 -3.90
C LYS A 44 -2.06 -5.39 -3.69
N LEU A 45 -2.97 -4.64 -4.32
CA LEU A 45 -3.04 -3.18 -4.15
C LEU A 45 -3.44 -2.79 -2.72
N GLU A 46 -4.42 -3.49 -2.14
CA GLU A 46 -4.82 -3.26 -0.73
C GLU A 46 -3.68 -3.54 0.25
N ILE A 47 -2.94 -4.63 0.05
CA ILE A 47 -1.77 -4.98 0.87
C ILE A 47 -0.69 -3.89 0.78
N GLU A 48 -0.42 -3.36 -0.41
CA GLU A 48 0.56 -2.30 -0.59
C GLU A 48 0.14 -0.98 0.09
N ASP A 49 -1.14 -0.63 0.07
CA ASP A 49 -1.65 0.54 0.79
C ASP A 49 -1.52 0.38 2.31
N ILE A 50 -1.83 -0.81 2.84
CA ILE A 50 -1.65 -1.14 4.26
C ILE A 50 -0.17 -1.04 4.65
N LYS A 51 0.75 -1.62 3.86
CA LYS A 51 2.20 -1.52 4.11
C LYS A 51 2.68 -0.08 4.14
N LYS A 52 2.21 0.75 3.20
CA LYS A 52 2.59 2.16 3.13
C LYS A 52 2.13 2.94 4.36
N LYS A 53 0.89 2.72 4.80
CA LYS A 53 0.35 3.30 6.05
C LYS A 53 1.19 2.87 7.26
N LEU A 54 1.51 1.58 7.37
CA LEU A 54 2.32 1.06 8.47
C LEU A 54 3.72 1.67 8.49
N SER A 55 4.38 1.80 7.33
CA SER A 55 5.69 2.45 7.23
C SER A 55 5.67 3.90 7.72
N ASN A 56 4.63 4.66 7.37
CA ASN A 56 4.46 6.02 7.86
C ASN A 56 4.26 6.07 9.39
N HIS A 57 3.47 5.14 9.94
CA HIS A 57 3.30 5.05 11.40
C HIS A 57 4.61 4.75 12.12
N SER A 58 5.43 3.83 11.61
CA SER A 58 6.74 3.52 12.20
C SER A 58 7.65 4.75 12.25
N LYS A 59 7.71 5.55 11.18
CA LYS A 59 8.48 6.80 11.14
C LYS A 59 7.97 7.83 12.15
N ASN A 60 6.64 7.95 12.28
CA ASN A 60 6.05 8.87 13.24
C ASN A 60 6.35 8.45 14.68
N ILE A 61 6.34 7.14 14.96
CA ILE A 61 6.69 6.59 16.27
C ILE A 61 8.16 6.87 16.60
N GLU A 62 9.07 6.64 15.65
CA GLU A 62 10.50 6.96 15.80
C GLU A 62 10.73 8.45 16.10
N LEU A 63 10.02 9.34 15.39
CA LEU A 63 10.06 10.78 15.63
C LEU A 63 9.58 11.13 17.06
N VAL A 64 8.48 10.53 17.52
CA VAL A 64 7.96 10.75 18.88
C VAL A 64 8.97 10.32 19.94
N PHE A 65 9.62 9.16 19.77
CA PHE A 65 10.65 8.70 20.70
C PHE A 65 11.86 9.65 20.71
N ASN A 66 12.33 10.10 19.55
CA ASN A 66 13.42 11.07 19.47
C ASN A 66 13.11 12.38 20.24
N TYR A 67 11.87 12.88 20.14
CA TYR A 67 11.47 14.06 20.91
C TYR A 67 11.37 13.80 22.40
N LEU A 68 10.91 12.62 22.82
CA LEU A 68 10.87 12.24 24.22
C LEU A 68 12.29 12.17 24.80
N ASP A 69 13.24 11.59 24.07
CA ASP A 69 14.65 11.52 24.48
C ASP A 69 15.28 12.91 24.60
N GLU A 70 15.03 13.81 23.64
CA GLU A 70 15.49 15.20 23.72
C GLU A 70 14.94 15.95 24.94
N LEU A 71 13.65 15.72 25.26
CA LEU A 71 13.01 16.33 26.43
C LEU A 71 13.58 15.78 27.74
N ILE A 72 13.89 14.48 27.80
CA ILE A 72 14.54 13.86 28.96
C ILE A 72 15.95 14.45 29.14
N GLU A 73 16.75 14.54 28.06
CA GLU A 73 18.12 15.08 28.14
C GLU A 73 18.12 16.56 28.58
N LYS A 74 17.18 17.36 28.09
CA LYS A 74 17.02 18.77 28.48
C LYS A 74 16.63 18.93 29.96
N LYS A 75 15.90 17.97 30.53
CA LYS A 75 15.54 17.95 31.95
C LYS A 75 16.73 17.59 32.83
N GLU A 76 17.58 16.67 32.40
CA GLU A 76 18.76 16.22 33.17
C GLU A 76 19.92 17.24 33.14
N LYS A 77 20.08 18.00 32.04
CA LYS A 77 21.12 19.03 31.89
C LYS A 77 20.50 20.43 31.82
N PRO A 78 20.00 21.00 32.94
CA PRO A 78 19.43 22.34 32.92
C PRO A 78 20.51 23.36 32.54
N LYS A 79 20.25 24.14 31.47
CA LYS A 79 21.16 25.23 31.05
C LYS A 79 21.39 26.17 32.24
N PRO A 80 22.65 26.58 32.51
CA PRO A 80 22.93 27.50 33.59
C PRO A 80 22.15 28.79 33.37
N ARG A 81 21.22 29.09 34.28
CA ARG A 81 20.40 30.29 34.20
C ARG A 81 21.29 31.53 34.32
N ALA A 82 21.10 32.50 33.43
CA ALA A 82 21.70 33.81 33.59
C ALA A 82 21.24 34.38 34.93
N LYS A 83 22.19 34.69 35.83
CA LYS A 83 21.88 35.30 37.13
C LYS A 83 21.36 36.71 36.87
N ILE A 84 20.07 36.92 37.08
CA ILE A 84 19.42 38.22 36.98
C ILE A 84 19.48 38.87 38.36
N GLY A 85 20.19 39.98 38.50
CA GLY A 85 20.36 40.68 39.77
C GLY A 85 21.26 41.90 39.65
N TYR A 86 21.10 42.84 40.58
CA TYR A 86 21.85 44.10 40.60
C TYR A 86 23.35 43.84 40.86
N LYS A 87 24.19 44.04 39.85
CA LYS A 87 25.65 44.02 40.02
C LYS A 87 26.07 45.39 40.55
N LYS A 88 26.44 45.46 41.83
CA LYS A 88 26.99 46.68 42.42
C LYS A 88 28.39 46.89 41.83
N ASP A 89 28.55 47.94 41.03
CA ASP A 89 29.84 48.36 40.48
C ASP A 89 30.79 48.64 41.64
N ARG A 90 31.93 47.93 41.69
CA ARG A 90 32.97 48.22 42.68
C ARG A 90 33.83 49.36 42.13
N LYS A 91 33.74 50.52 42.79
CA LYS A 91 34.75 51.57 42.74
C LYS A 91 36.11 51.05 43.17
#